data_AF-A0AA85JK19-F1
#
_entry.id   AF-A0AA85JK19-F1
#
_cell.length_a   1.000
_cell.length_b   1.000
_cell.length_c   1.000
_cell.angle_alpha   90.00
_cell.angle_beta   90.00
_cell.angle_gamma   90.00
#
_symmetry.space_group_name_H-M   'P 1'
#
loop_
_entity.id
_entity.type
_entity.pdbx_description
1 polymer ?
#
loop_
_entity_poly.entity_id
_entity_poly.type
_entity_poly.pdbx_seq_one_letter_code
_entity_poly.pdbx_strand_id
1 'polypeptide(L)'
;MSQPPPGLPFYPLANPKGVEYSCEICSKPAYLQCSLCRVTYYCGTEHQKIDWVGIHEKICADLMSLRKPAPFIVSTDERKKKKEEIQDKNVDMVSLTQLIGQKLLFQGKPEEAVPAALQCLKFTADAYGLASVELVSPYLILAESSIGLGRLNQAETYLAQAQWTILKTQHECSNGIRSQLHRKLGLLYAAKGDYELALESLAKDMMHKRQKLRKCYMPSKNIVNNASLRMEQTRLSIIQLDQIPKFDYI
;
A
#
# COMPACT_ATOMS: atom_id res chain seq x y z
N MET A 1 15.48 15.80 -15.22
CA MET A 1 15.29 15.31 -13.83
C MET A 1 15.55 16.49 -12.92
N SER A 2 14.59 16.86 -12.07
CA SER A 2 14.76 17.95 -11.10
C SER A 2 15.84 17.55 -10.10
N GLN A 3 16.85 18.39 -9.95
CA GLN A 3 17.88 18.20 -8.92
C GLN A 3 17.29 18.56 -7.55
N PRO A 4 17.64 17.84 -6.48
CA PRO A 4 17.23 18.22 -5.13
C PRO A 4 17.80 19.61 -4.80
N PRO A 5 17.08 20.42 -4.01
CA PRO A 5 17.63 21.68 -3.52
C PRO A 5 18.87 21.40 -2.67
N PRO A 6 19.84 22.34 -2.58
CA PRO A 6 21.02 22.14 -1.76
C PRO A 6 20.61 21.85 -0.31
N GLY A 7 21.14 20.76 0.24
CA GLY A 7 20.93 20.40 1.63
C GLY A 7 21.65 21.36 2.57
N LEU A 8 20.99 21.74 3.67
CA LEU A 8 21.62 22.53 4.72
C LEU A 8 22.43 21.58 5.63
N PRO A 9 23.69 21.90 5.95
CA PRO A 9 24.46 21.14 6.94
C PRO A 9 23.73 21.11 8.28
N PHE A 10 23.65 19.91 8.86
CA PHE A 10 23.02 19.66 10.15
C PHE A 10 24.03 19.01 11.10
N TYR A 11 24.10 19.52 12.33
CA TYR A 11 25.08 19.08 13.32
C TYR A 11 24.38 18.39 14.50
N PRO A 12 24.42 17.05 14.61
CA PRO A 12 23.76 16.32 15.69
C PRO A 12 24.13 16.75 17.11
N LEU A 13 25.35 17.30 17.29
CA LEU A 13 25.84 17.79 18.58
C LEU A 13 25.12 19.06 19.06
N ALA A 14 24.43 19.77 18.16
CA ALA A 14 23.66 20.96 18.48
C ALA A 14 22.21 20.64 18.89
N ASN A 15 21.84 19.36 18.97
CA ASN A 15 20.47 18.97 19.31
C ASN A 15 20.13 19.29 20.78
N PRO A 16 18.87 19.65 21.06
CA PRO A 16 18.36 19.66 22.43
C PRO A 16 18.57 18.29 23.09
N LYS A 17 18.82 18.29 24.41
CA LYS A 17 19.02 17.06 25.18
C LYS A 17 17.84 16.09 24.96
N GLY A 18 18.16 14.86 24.56
CA GLY A 18 17.18 13.80 24.34
C GLY A 18 16.53 13.78 22.96
N VAL A 19 16.94 14.66 22.04
CA VAL A 19 16.43 14.67 20.66
C VAL A 19 17.51 14.17 19.69
N GLU A 20 17.20 13.10 18.98
CA GLU A 20 18.06 12.56 17.91
C GLU A 20 17.33 12.67 16.56
N TYR A 21 18.00 13.27 15.58
CA TYR A 21 17.50 13.35 14.22
C TYR A 21 18.21 12.29 13.36
N SER A 22 17.41 11.40 12.79
CA SER A 22 17.88 10.30 11.96
C SER A 22 17.50 10.49 10.50
N CYS A 23 18.24 9.82 9.63
CA CYS A 23 18.02 9.84 8.20
C CYS A 23 16.70 9.15 7.85
N GLU A 24 15.93 9.78 6.99
CA GLU A 24 14.58 9.32 6.63
C GLU A 24 14.54 7.99 5.86
N ILE A 25 15.65 7.61 5.23
CA ILE A 25 15.78 6.37 4.46
C ILE A 25 16.39 5.23 5.30
N CYS A 26 17.46 5.50 6.05
CA CYS A 26 18.27 4.45 6.69
C CYS A 26 18.33 4.50 8.22
N SER A 27 17.68 5.49 8.84
CA SER A 27 17.64 5.70 10.30
C SER A 27 19.00 5.92 10.98
N LYS A 28 20.10 6.09 10.22
CA LYS A 28 21.42 6.52 10.72
C LYS A 28 21.40 7.99 11.14
N PRO A 29 22.35 8.48 11.96
CA PRO A 29 22.42 9.91 12.31
C PRO A 29 22.43 10.80 11.06
N ALA A 30 21.67 11.89 11.11
CA ALA A 30 21.57 12.82 9.99
C ALA A 30 22.62 13.93 10.06
N TYR A 31 23.10 14.36 8.90
CA TYR A 31 24.08 15.44 8.73
C TYR A 31 23.62 16.50 7.73
N LEU A 32 22.47 16.28 7.09
CA LEU A 32 21.86 17.20 6.14
C LEU A 32 20.38 17.37 6.47
N GLN A 33 19.87 18.57 6.24
CA GLN A 33 18.48 18.94 6.39
C GLN A 33 17.95 19.49 5.05
N CYS A 34 16.72 19.15 4.70
CA CYS A 34 16.08 19.74 3.52
C CYS A 34 15.91 21.25 3.70
N SER A 35 16.41 22.04 2.75
CA SER A 35 16.38 23.52 2.81
C SER A 35 14.97 24.11 2.67
N LEU A 36 14.06 23.38 2.01
CA LEU A 36 12.68 23.82 1.79
C LEU A 36 11.80 23.52 3.00
N CYS A 37 11.62 22.25 3.36
CA CYS A 37 10.69 21.88 4.42
C CYS A 37 11.27 22.01 5.83
N ARG A 38 12.60 21.91 5.99
CA ARG A 38 13.33 21.91 7.27
C ARG A 38 12.85 20.87 8.31
N VAL A 39 12.00 19.93 7.92
CA VAL A 39 11.45 18.87 8.80
C VAL A 39 11.95 17.48 8.45
N THR A 40 12.82 17.36 7.46
CA THR A 40 13.30 16.09 6.90
C THR A 40 14.82 16.11 6.84
N TYR A 41 15.41 15.01 7.28
CA TYR A 41 16.85 14.90 7.55
C TYR A 41 17.47 13.69 6.83
N TYR A 42 18.73 13.83 6.43
CA TYR A 42 19.47 12.83 5.65
C TYR A 42 20.89 12.65 6.20
N CYS A 43 21.47 11.47 6.04
CA CYS A 43 22.88 11.24 6.38
C CYS A 43 23.85 11.75 5.29
N GLY A 44 23.37 12.03 4.07
CA GLY A 44 24.19 12.46 2.94
C GLY A 44 23.36 12.82 1.71
N THR A 45 24.02 13.39 0.70
CA THR A 45 23.39 13.90 -0.54
C THR A 45 22.74 12.80 -1.37
N GLU A 46 23.29 11.58 -1.33
CA GLU A 46 22.74 10.43 -2.05
C GLU A 46 21.34 10.07 -1.56
N HIS A 47 21.14 9.97 -0.24
CA HIS A 47 19.82 9.71 0.33
C HIS A 47 18.85 10.88 0.11
N GLN A 48 19.34 12.12 0.12
CA GLN A 48 18.52 13.27 -0.23
C GLN A 48 18.03 13.18 -1.69
N LYS A 49 18.90 12.79 -2.62
CA LYS A 49 18.58 12.67 -4.04
C LYS A 49 17.58 11.54 -4.31
N ILE A 50 17.78 10.38 -3.68
CA ILE A 50 16.87 9.24 -3.80
C ILE A 50 15.49 9.60 -3.23
N ASP A 51 15.43 10.25 -2.06
CA ASP A 51 14.17 10.72 -1.47
C ASP A 51 13.47 11.75 -2.37
N TRP A 52 14.23 12.71 -2.93
CA TRP A 52 13.72 13.75 -3.82
C TRP A 52 13.06 13.19 -5.07
N VAL A 53 13.77 12.31 -5.79
CA VAL A 53 13.26 11.69 -7.01
C VAL A 53 12.11 10.72 -6.72
N GLY A 54 12.17 10.02 -5.58
CA GLY A 54 11.16 9.05 -5.18
C GLY A 54 9.83 9.71 -4.82
N ILE A 55 9.84 10.64 -3.86
CA ILE A 55 8.59 11.19 -3.30
C ILE A 55 8.71 12.62 -2.76
N HIS A 56 9.87 13.03 -2.24
CA HIS A 56 10.00 14.24 -1.44
C HIS A 56 9.60 15.50 -2.20
N GLU A 57 9.92 15.60 -3.50
CA GLU A 57 9.50 16.73 -4.34
C GLU A 57 7.98 16.99 -4.25
N LYS A 58 7.18 15.93 -4.14
CA LYS A 58 5.72 16.00 -4.13
C LYS A 58 5.13 16.25 -2.74
N ILE A 59 5.81 15.81 -1.69
CA ILE A 59 5.30 15.84 -0.32
C ILE A 59 5.96 16.93 0.54
N CYS A 60 7.04 17.56 0.06
CA CYS A 60 7.85 18.53 0.80
C CYS A 60 7.00 19.67 1.40
N ALA A 61 6.03 20.19 0.65
CA ALA A 61 5.13 21.24 1.12
C ALA A 61 4.18 20.75 2.22
N ASP A 62 3.57 19.59 2.04
CA ASP A 62 2.62 19.01 2.99
C ASP A 62 3.29 18.62 4.31
N LEU A 63 4.51 18.08 4.23
CA LEU A 63 5.33 17.72 5.39
C LEU A 63 5.56 18.91 6.34
N MET A 64 5.72 20.13 5.81
CA MET A 64 5.84 21.33 6.64
C MET A 64 4.60 21.59 7.48
N SER A 65 3.41 21.26 6.96
CA SER A 65 2.15 21.49 7.66
C SER A 65 1.82 20.37 8.65
N LEU A 66 2.14 19.12 8.29
CA LEU A 66 1.80 17.94 9.08
C LEU A 66 2.73 17.71 10.27
N ARG A 67 4.01 18.07 10.14
CA ARG A 67 5.02 17.83 11.20
C ARG A 67 5.23 19.02 12.13
N LYS A 68 4.59 20.17 11.88
CA LYS A 68 4.67 21.31 12.79
C LYS A 68 3.95 20.99 14.10
N PRO A 69 4.55 21.32 15.26
CA PRO A 69 3.86 21.15 16.53
C PRO A 69 2.57 21.97 16.51
N ALA A 70 1.47 21.35 16.91
CA ALA A 70 0.18 22.01 16.93
C ALA A 70 0.23 23.21 17.88
N PRO A 71 -0.31 24.38 17.50
CA PRO A 71 -0.42 25.51 18.41
C PRO A 71 -1.29 25.13 19.60
N PHE A 72 -1.08 25.79 20.74
CA PHE A 72 -1.94 25.61 21.89
C PHE A 72 -3.34 26.19 21.59
N ILE A 73 -4.32 25.30 21.45
CA ILE A 73 -5.73 25.65 21.19
C ILE A 73 -6.53 25.35 22.45
N VAL A 74 -7.16 26.39 23.02
CA VAL A 74 -7.91 26.28 24.28
C VAL A 74 -9.20 25.47 24.08
N SER A 75 -9.94 25.76 23.01
CA SER A 75 -11.21 25.10 22.69
C SER A 75 -11.04 23.60 22.42
N THR A 76 -11.92 22.78 23.00
CA THR A 76 -11.96 21.34 22.73
C THR A 76 -12.43 21.02 21.31
N ASP A 77 -13.37 21.81 20.79
CA ASP A 77 -13.99 21.58 19.49
C ASP A 77 -13.03 21.91 18.35
N GLU A 78 -12.29 23.02 18.47
CA GLU A 78 -11.26 23.39 17.50
C GLU A 78 -10.11 22.39 17.49
N ARG A 79 -9.73 21.84 18.65
CA ARG A 79 -8.75 20.75 18.72
C ARG A 79 -9.22 19.49 18.01
N LYS A 80 -10.50 19.12 18.18
CA LYS A 80 -11.08 17.96 17.52
C LYS A 80 -11.11 18.14 15.99
N LYS A 81 -11.63 19.27 15.51
CA LYS A 81 -11.64 19.61 14.08
C LYS A 81 -10.22 19.58 13.49
N LYS A 82 -9.25 20.14 14.21
CA LYS A 82 -7.86 20.14 13.72
C LYS A 82 -7.27 18.74 13.62
N LYS A 83 -7.61 17.87 14.56
CA LYS A 83 -7.18 16.47 14.53
C LYS A 83 -7.80 15.72 13.36
N GLU A 84 -9.09 15.93 13.09
CA GLU A 84 -9.79 15.37 11.92
C GLU A 84 -9.15 15.85 10.61
N GLU A 85 -8.88 17.15 10.46
CA GLU A 85 -8.18 17.70 9.28
C GLU A 85 -6.80 17.06 9.06
N ILE A 86 -6.03 16.84 10.13
CA ILE A 86 -4.71 16.20 10.03
C ILE A 86 -4.85 14.73 9.64
N GLN A 87 -5.86 14.05 10.20
CA GLN A 87 -6.15 12.66 9.88
C GLN A 87 -6.55 12.50 8.40
N ASP A 88 -7.46 13.34 7.90
CA ASP A 88 -7.89 13.32 6.49
C ASP A 88 -6.71 13.56 5.55
N LYS A 89 -5.86 14.54 5.87
CA LYS A 89 -4.62 14.77 5.10
C LYS A 89 -3.69 13.56 5.14
N ASN A 90 -3.52 12.90 6.30
CA ASN A 90 -2.68 11.71 6.36
C ASN A 90 -3.24 10.58 5.47
N VAL A 91 -4.56 10.41 5.42
CA VAL A 91 -5.21 9.43 4.51
C VAL A 91 -4.93 9.76 3.04
N ASP A 92 -5.04 11.03 2.65
CA ASP A 92 -4.69 11.48 1.30
C ASP A 92 -3.22 11.18 0.98
N MET A 93 -2.32 11.45 1.93
CA MET A 93 -0.89 11.17 1.78
C MET A 93 -0.58 9.69 1.67
N VAL A 94 -1.31 8.80 2.37
CA VAL A 94 -1.19 7.35 2.21
C VAL A 94 -1.50 6.95 0.77
N SER A 95 -2.61 7.45 0.22
CA SER A 95 -3.02 7.11 -1.15
C SER A 95 -1.98 7.56 -2.20
N LEU A 96 -1.45 8.77 -2.05
CA LEU A 96 -0.46 9.35 -2.95
C LEU A 96 0.87 8.58 -2.91
N THR A 97 1.39 8.34 -1.70
CA THR A 97 2.67 7.66 -1.50
C THR A 97 2.61 6.20 -1.94
N GLN A 98 1.50 5.51 -1.68
CA GLN A 98 1.27 4.14 -2.15
C GLN A 98 1.25 4.05 -3.68
N LEU A 99 0.51 4.96 -4.34
CA LEU A 99 0.41 5.00 -5.80
C LEU A 99 1.79 5.24 -6.44
N ILE A 100 2.57 6.18 -5.90
CA ILE A 100 3.90 6.50 -6.42
C ILE A 100 4.87 5.34 -6.19
N GLY A 101 4.86 4.73 -5.01
CA GLY A 101 5.70 3.55 -4.72
C GLY A 101 5.42 2.40 -5.70
N GLN A 102 4.14 2.09 -5.93
CA GLN A 102 3.75 1.06 -6.91
C GLN A 102 4.14 1.43 -8.34
N LYS A 103 3.97 2.70 -8.74
CA LYS A 103 4.38 3.18 -10.06
C LYS A 103 5.89 3.03 -10.27
N LEU A 104 6.71 3.38 -9.29
CA LEU A 104 8.16 3.27 -9.37
C LEU A 104 8.62 1.81 -9.46
N LEU A 105 7.99 0.92 -8.69
CA LEU A 105 8.23 -0.52 -8.79
C LEU A 105 7.87 -1.07 -10.18
N PHE A 106 6.75 -0.64 -10.75
CA PHE A 106 6.36 -1.04 -12.11
C PHE A 106 7.35 -0.55 -13.17
N GLN A 107 8.00 0.60 -12.93
CA GLN A 107 9.06 1.14 -13.80
C GLN A 107 10.42 0.46 -13.61
N GLY A 108 10.53 -0.51 -12.70
CA GLY A 108 11.80 -1.19 -12.41
C GLY A 108 12.78 -0.32 -11.61
N LYS A 109 12.27 0.63 -10.83
CA LYS A 109 13.06 1.57 -10.02
C LYS A 109 12.88 1.30 -8.52
N PRO A 110 13.46 0.20 -7.99
CA PRO A 110 13.26 -0.18 -6.60
C PRO A 110 13.96 0.75 -5.61
N GLU A 111 15.07 1.42 -5.98
CA GLU A 111 15.78 2.34 -5.09
C GLU A 111 14.93 3.56 -4.75
N GLU A 112 14.32 4.18 -5.76
CA GLU A 112 13.46 5.34 -5.59
C GLU A 112 12.09 4.98 -5.00
N ALA A 113 11.67 3.72 -5.08
CA ALA A 113 10.42 3.26 -4.47
C ALA A 113 10.51 3.15 -2.93
N VAL A 114 11.70 2.86 -2.38
CA VAL A 114 11.93 2.75 -0.93
C VAL A 114 11.45 3.98 -0.15
N PRO A 115 11.89 5.23 -0.45
CA PRO A 115 11.45 6.40 0.29
C PRO A 115 9.93 6.62 0.20
N ALA A 116 9.31 6.38 -0.97
CA ALA A 116 7.86 6.47 -1.12
C ALA A 116 7.13 5.49 -0.19
N ALA A 117 7.61 4.25 -0.11
CA ALA A 117 7.03 3.22 0.74
C ALA A 117 7.27 3.46 2.23
N LEU A 118 8.42 4.01 2.62
CA LEU A 118 8.71 4.42 4.01
C LEU A 118 7.80 5.57 4.47
N GLN A 119 7.57 6.58 3.61
CA GLN A 119 6.63 7.65 3.93
C GLN A 119 5.20 7.11 4.02
N CYS A 120 4.82 6.22 3.10
CA CYS A 120 3.52 5.55 3.15
C CYS A 120 3.28 4.83 4.48
N LEU A 121 4.29 4.10 4.98
CA LEU A 121 4.24 3.42 6.26
C LEU A 121 4.02 4.40 7.43
N LYS A 122 4.75 5.52 7.45
CA LYS A 122 4.63 6.55 8.49
C LYS A 122 3.23 7.18 8.50
N PHE A 123 2.76 7.65 7.34
CA PHE A 123 1.42 8.24 7.24
C PHE A 123 0.30 7.26 7.56
N THR A 124 0.48 5.98 7.24
CA THR A 124 -0.50 4.94 7.58
C THR A 124 -0.55 4.71 9.09
N ALA A 125 0.61 4.64 9.75
CA ALA A 125 0.68 4.54 11.20
C ALA A 125 0.04 5.77 11.90
N ASP A 126 0.24 6.97 11.35
CA ASP A 126 -0.34 8.20 11.89
C ASP A 126 -1.85 8.32 11.62
N ALA A 127 -2.35 7.80 10.50
CA ALA A 127 -3.77 7.86 10.12
C ALA A 127 -4.65 6.80 10.80
N TYR A 128 -4.16 5.56 10.86
CA TYR A 128 -4.96 4.39 11.27
C TYR A 128 -4.42 3.70 12.53
N GLY A 129 -3.21 4.03 12.97
CA GLY A 129 -2.54 3.39 14.10
C GLY A 129 -1.74 2.13 13.72
N LEU A 130 -1.01 1.59 14.71
CA LEU A 130 -0.03 0.50 14.51
C LEU A 130 -0.65 -0.91 14.32
N ALA A 131 -1.97 -1.03 14.47
CA ALA A 131 -2.68 -2.32 14.45
C ALA A 131 -3.71 -2.40 13.31
N SER A 132 -3.52 -1.61 12.25
CA SER A 132 -4.47 -1.52 11.13
C SER A 132 -4.07 -2.42 9.95
N VAL A 133 -5.05 -2.86 9.16
CA VAL A 133 -4.83 -3.69 7.96
C VAL A 133 -4.08 -2.91 6.87
N GLU A 134 -4.25 -1.59 6.84
CA GLU A 134 -3.68 -0.68 5.85
C GLU A 134 -2.15 -0.72 5.87
N LEU A 135 -1.52 -1.01 7.02
CA LEU A 135 -0.07 -1.16 7.16
C LEU A 135 0.51 -2.31 6.33
N VAL A 136 -0.32 -3.28 5.94
CA VAL A 136 0.15 -4.40 5.12
C VAL A 136 0.65 -3.91 3.76
N SER A 137 -0.02 -2.95 3.11
CA SER A 137 0.38 -2.50 1.78
C SER A 137 1.78 -1.84 1.76
N PRO A 138 2.11 -0.88 2.64
CA PRO A 138 3.46 -0.33 2.74
C PRO A 138 4.53 -1.41 2.94
N TYR A 139 4.31 -2.39 3.82
CA TYR A 139 5.25 -3.49 4.03
C TYR A 139 5.47 -4.34 2.77
N LEU A 140 4.41 -4.61 1.99
CA LEU A 140 4.53 -5.35 0.74
C LEU A 140 5.34 -4.57 -0.32
N ILE A 141 5.20 -3.25 -0.38
CA ILE A 141 5.97 -2.38 -1.31
C ILE A 141 7.44 -2.33 -0.87
N LEU A 142 7.71 -2.20 0.43
CA LEU A 142 9.08 -2.24 0.97
C LEU A 142 9.76 -3.59 0.73
N ALA A 143 9.03 -4.69 0.91
CA ALA A 143 9.52 -6.04 0.63
C ALA A 143 9.87 -6.21 -0.85
N GLU A 144 8.98 -5.80 -1.77
CA GLU A 144 9.24 -5.88 -3.21
C GLU A 144 10.42 -5.01 -3.63
N SER A 145 10.52 -3.79 -3.10
CA SER A 145 11.67 -2.91 -3.32
C SER A 145 12.96 -3.58 -2.86
N SER A 146 12.95 -4.17 -1.65
CA SER A 146 14.12 -4.85 -1.08
C SER A 146 14.54 -6.09 -1.86
N ILE A 147 13.58 -6.86 -2.39
CA ILE A 147 13.86 -7.98 -3.31
C ILE A 147 14.52 -7.48 -4.58
N GLY A 148 13.99 -6.40 -5.19
CA GLY A 148 14.56 -5.78 -6.38
C GLY A 148 15.99 -5.26 -6.19
N LEU A 149 16.37 -4.92 -4.96
CA LEU A 149 17.73 -4.50 -4.58
C LEU A 149 18.64 -5.66 -4.13
N GLY A 150 18.15 -6.91 -4.13
CA GLY A 150 18.88 -8.07 -3.62
C GLY A 150 19.05 -8.09 -2.09
N ARG A 151 18.36 -7.22 -1.35
CA ARG A 151 18.41 -7.13 0.13
C ARG A 151 17.43 -8.13 0.76
N LEU A 152 17.67 -9.42 0.53
CA LEU A 152 16.72 -10.49 0.87
C LEU A 152 16.37 -10.57 2.37
N ASN A 153 17.35 -10.33 3.26
CA ASN A 153 17.12 -10.34 4.71
C ASN A 153 16.17 -9.21 5.16
N GLN A 154 16.28 -8.03 4.54
CA GLN A 154 15.38 -6.90 4.83
C GLN A 154 13.97 -7.20 4.29
N ALA A 155 13.88 -7.76 3.09
CA ALA A 155 12.60 -8.17 2.50
C ALA A 155 11.86 -9.18 3.37
N GLU A 156 12.57 -10.18 3.90
CA GLU A 156 12.00 -11.17 4.83
C GLU A 156 11.45 -10.53 6.10
N THR A 157 12.18 -9.57 6.67
CA THR A 157 11.73 -8.82 7.86
C THR A 157 10.43 -8.06 7.58
N TYR A 158 10.33 -7.37 6.44
CA TYR A 158 9.11 -6.67 6.06
C TYR A 158 7.94 -7.62 5.79
N LEU A 159 8.19 -8.78 5.16
CA LEU A 159 7.13 -9.78 4.93
C LEU A 159 6.67 -10.43 6.23
N ALA A 160 7.56 -10.65 7.19
CA ALA A 160 7.20 -11.13 8.52
C ALA A 160 6.32 -10.11 9.26
N GLN A 161 6.64 -8.81 9.15
CA GLN A 161 5.80 -7.73 9.69
C GLN A 161 4.42 -7.71 9.03
N ALA A 162 4.34 -7.85 7.71
CA ALA A 162 3.07 -7.94 6.99
C ALA A 162 2.23 -9.16 7.42
N GLN A 163 2.87 -10.34 7.56
CA GLN A 163 2.22 -11.55 8.08
C GLN A 163 1.65 -11.35 9.48
N TRP A 164 2.44 -10.74 10.36
CA TRP A 164 2.05 -10.46 11.74
C TRP A 164 0.85 -9.50 11.82
N THR A 165 0.84 -8.44 11.01
CA THR A 165 -0.31 -7.53 10.92
C THR A 165 -1.57 -8.26 10.47
N ILE A 166 -1.49 -9.09 9.41
CA ILE A 166 -2.63 -9.89 8.94
C ILE A 166 -3.15 -10.85 10.02
N LEU A 167 -2.26 -11.44 10.81
CA LEU A 167 -2.64 -12.33 11.90
C LEU A 167 -3.41 -11.58 12.99
N LYS A 168 -2.99 -10.37 13.34
CA LYS A 168 -3.69 -9.51 14.31
C LYS A 168 -5.06 -9.06 13.81
N THR A 169 -5.18 -8.77 12.52
CA THR A 169 -6.40 -8.22 11.89
C THR A 169 -7.14 -9.29 11.07
N GLN A 170 -7.20 -10.53 11.58
CA GLN A 170 -7.62 -11.69 10.78
C GLN A 170 -9.05 -11.57 10.21
N HIS A 171 -9.95 -10.89 10.94
CA HIS A 171 -11.35 -10.69 10.55
C HIS A 171 -11.55 -9.62 9.45
N GLU A 172 -10.66 -8.64 9.38
CA GLU A 172 -10.76 -7.50 8.45
C GLU A 172 -9.93 -7.73 7.17
N CYS A 173 -8.97 -8.65 7.21
CA CYS A 173 -8.09 -8.90 6.07
C CYS A 173 -8.83 -9.56 4.89
N SER A 174 -8.86 -8.87 3.75
CA SER A 174 -9.39 -9.39 2.51
C SER A 174 -8.52 -10.52 1.93
N ASN A 175 -9.14 -11.43 1.18
CA ASN A 175 -8.40 -12.46 0.43
C ASN A 175 -7.47 -11.88 -0.64
N GLY A 176 -7.73 -10.64 -1.09
CA GLY A 176 -6.83 -9.94 -2.01
C GLY A 176 -5.49 -9.60 -1.36
N ILE A 177 -5.50 -9.15 -0.10
CA ILE A 177 -4.28 -8.82 0.65
C ILE A 177 -3.48 -10.09 0.95
N ARG A 178 -4.15 -11.18 1.38
CA ARG A 178 -3.50 -12.49 1.59
C ARG A 178 -2.82 -13.01 0.31
N SER A 179 -3.51 -12.89 -0.82
CA SER A 179 -2.97 -13.23 -2.13
C SER A 179 -1.70 -12.42 -2.44
N GLN A 180 -1.74 -11.10 -2.27
CA GLN A 180 -0.58 -10.24 -2.53
C GLN A 180 0.61 -10.60 -1.66
N LEU A 181 0.40 -10.88 -0.37
CA LEU A 181 1.44 -11.33 0.54
C LEU A 181 2.09 -12.64 0.06
N HIS A 182 1.29 -13.66 -0.24
CA HIS A 182 1.80 -14.95 -0.69
C HIS A 182 2.53 -14.85 -2.03
N ARG A 183 2.09 -13.97 -2.92
CA ARG A 183 2.82 -13.65 -4.15
C ARG A 183 4.21 -13.08 -3.84
N LYS A 184 4.33 -12.16 -2.88
CA LYS A 184 5.64 -11.59 -2.49
C LYS A 184 6.54 -12.59 -1.77
N LEU A 185 5.98 -13.48 -0.95
CA LEU A 185 6.72 -14.60 -0.34
C LEU A 185 7.27 -15.55 -1.41
N GLY A 186 6.45 -15.88 -2.42
CA GLY A 186 6.90 -16.69 -3.57
C GLY A 186 8.08 -16.04 -4.31
N LEU A 187 8.03 -14.72 -4.53
CA LEU A 187 9.15 -13.98 -5.13
C LEU A 187 10.41 -13.99 -4.25
N LEU A 188 10.26 -13.83 -2.94
CA LEU A 188 11.39 -13.88 -1.99
C LEU A 188 12.08 -15.24 -2.01
N TYR A 189 11.31 -16.33 -1.88
CA TYR A 189 11.86 -17.68 -1.86
C TYR A 189 12.49 -18.06 -3.20
N ALA A 190 11.88 -17.66 -4.32
CA ALA A 190 12.49 -17.83 -5.63
C ALA A 190 13.84 -17.08 -5.75
N ALA A 191 13.95 -15.89 -5.18
CA ALA A 191 15.20 -15.12 -5.14
C ALA A 191 16.26 -15.74 -4.19
N LYS A 192 15.84 -16.43 -3.13
CA LYS A 192 16.73 -17.20 -2.23
C LYS A 192 17.21 -18.53 -2.83
N GLY A 193 16.47 -19.09 -3.78
CA GLY A 193 16.71 -20.42 -4.36
C GLY A 193 15.86 -21.54 -3.74
N ASP A 194 14.99 -21.22 -2.79
CA ASP A 194 14.11 -22.17 -2.10
C ASP A 194 12.83 -22.44 -2.94
N TYR A 195 12.99 -23.17 -4.04
CA TYR A 195 11.90 -23.35 -5.02
C TYR A 195 10.68 -24.09 -4.48
N GLU A 196 10.84 -24.98 -3.51
CA GLU A 196 9.73 -25.71 -2.89
C GLU A 196 8.81 -24.77 -2.11
N LEU A 197 9.38 -23.92 -1.24
CA LEU A 197 8.64 -22.90 -0.49
C LEU A 197 8.06 -21.82 -1.41
N ALA A 198 8.75 -21.50 -2.51
CA ALA A 198 8.25 -20.58 -3.52
C ALA A 198 6.98 -21.13 -4.19
N LEU A 199 7.00 -22.41 -4.61
CA LEU A 199 5.87 -23.08 -5.21
C LEU A 199 4.66 -23.12 -4.25
N GLU A 200 4.89 -23.52 -3.00
CA GLU A 200 3.84 -23.58 -1.98
C GLU A 200 3.20 -22.19 -1.76
N SER A 201 4.04 -21.15 -1.68
CA SER A 201 3.58 -19.77 -1.51
C SER A 201 2.77 -19.29 -2.71
N LEU A 202 3.19 -19.60 -3.94
CA LEU A 202 2.45 -19.24 -5.15
C LEU A 202 1.12 -20.03 -5.27
N ALA A 203 1.09 -21.29 -4.84
CA ALA A 203 -0.15 -22.06 -4.77
C ALA A 203 -1.16 -21.40 -3.81
N LYS A 204 -0.69 -20.95 -2.64
CA LYS A 204 -1.52 -20.19 -1.68
C LYS A 204 -2.02 -18.88 -2.30
N ASP A 205 -1.22 -18.14 -3.06
CA ASP A 205 -1.68 -16.94 -3.80
C ASP A 205 -2.87 -17.26 -4.71
N MET A 206 -2.74 -18.28 -5.57
CA MET A 206 -3.79 -18.70 -6.49
C MET A 206 -5.07 -19.14 -5.79
N MET A 207 -4.95 -19.83 -4.66
CA MET A 207 -6.10 -20.24 -3.84
C MET A 207 -6.87 -19.05 -3.29
N HIS A 208 -6.18 -18.04 -2.73
CA HIS A 208 -6.82 -16.84 -2.20
C HIS A 208 -7.45 -15.98 -3.31
N LYS A 209 -6.80 -15.87 -4.48
CA LYS A 209 -7.39 -15.23 -5.68
C LYS A 209 -8.68 -15.92 -6.11
N ARG A 210 -8.68 -17.26 -6.19
CA ARG A 210 -9.87 -18.05 -6.53
C ARG A 210 -11.01 -17.84 -5.54
N GLN A 211 -10.71 -17.81 -4.24
CA GLN A 211 -11.72 -17.53 -3.21
C GLN A 211 -12.28 -16.11 -3.31
N LYS A 212 -11.45 -15.12 -3.66
CA LYS A 212 -11.91 -13.76 -3.94
C LYS A 212 -12.88 -13.74 -5.13
N LEU A 213 -12.51 -14.37 -6.25
CA LEU A 213 -13.36 -14.46 -7.43
C LEU A 213 -14.68 -15.18 -7.15
N ARG A 214 -14.66 -16.28 -6.38
CA ARG A 214 -15.89 -16.97 -5.95
C ARG A 214 -16.84 -16.07 -5.16
N LYS A 215 -16.33 -15.14 -4.34
CA LYS A 215 -17.17 -14.16 -3.63
C LYS A 215 -17.72 -13.08 -4.57
N CYS A 216 -16.99 -12.68 -5.60
CA CYS A 216 -17.44 -11.71 -6.61
C CYS A 216 -18.41 -12.30 -7.65
N TYR A 217 -18.30 -13.60 -7.94
CA TYR A 217 -19.08 -14.31 -8.97
C TYR A 217 -20.22 -15.17 -8.38
N MET A 218 -20.64 -14.90 -7.14
CA MET A 218 -21.93 -15.37 -6.64
C MET A 218 -22.96 -14.28 -6.97
N PRO A 219 -23.75 -14.41 -8.06
CA PRO A 219 -24.99 -13.66 -8.12
C PRO A 219 -25.79 -14.05 -6.87
N SER A 220 -26.53 -13.11 -6.28
CA SER A 220 -27.51 -13.48 -5.26
C SER A 220 -28.32 -14.69 -5.79
N LYS A 221 -28.58 -15.70 -4.95
CA LYS A 221 -29.29 -16.92 -5.38
C LYS A 221 -30.60 -16.60 -6.14
N ASN A 222 -31.17 -15.43 -5.90
CA ASN A 222 -32.33 -14.89 -6.62
C ASN A 222 -32.06 -14.56 -8.11
N ILE A 223 -30.86 -14.12 -8.50
CA ILE A 223 -30.55 -13.79 -9.91
C ILE A 223 -30.34 -15.08 -10.73
N VAL A 224 -29.68 -16.10 -10.17
CA VAL A 224 -29.50 -17.39 -10.86
C VAL A 224 -30.85 -18.11 -11.03
N ASN A 225 -31.69 -18.09 -9.99
CA ASN A 225 -33.03 -18.67 -10.07
C ASN A 225 -33.92 -17.91 -11.07
N ASN A 226 -33.89 -16.58 -11.09
CA ASN A 226 -34.68 -15.78 -12.05
C ASN A 226 -34.17 -15.89 -13.49
N ALA A 227 -32.86 -16.06 -13.71
CA ALA A 227 -32.31 -16.30 -15.04
C ALA A 227 -32.66 -17.70 -15.56
N SER A 228 -32.63 -18.72 -14.69
CA SER A 228 -33.04 -20.08 -15.03
C SER A 228 -34.55 -20.14 -15.33
N LEU A 229 -35.39 -19.50 -14.50
CA LEU A 229 -36.83 -19.38 -14.72
C LEU A 229 -37.17 -18.62 -16.02
N ARG A 230 -36.46 -17.54 -16.34
CA ARG A 230 -36.64 -16.82 -17.61
C ARG A 230 -36.23 -17.67 -18.80
N MET A 231 -35.11 -18.40 -18.74
CA MET A 231 -34.71 -19.31 -19.82
C MET A 231 -35.73 -20.44 -20.02
N GLU A 232 -36.32 -20.95 -18.94
CA GLU A 232 -37.34 -22.00 -18.99
C GLU A 232 -38.70 -21.48 -19.51
N GLN A 233 -39.11 -20.26 -19.14
CA GLN A 233 -40.28 -19.59 -19.72
C GLN A 233 -40.10 -19.23 -21.20
N THR A 234 -38.88 -18.84 -21.60
CA THR A 234 -38.59 -18.58 -23.03
C THR A 234 -38.59 -19.89 -23.83
N ARG A 235 -38.13 -21.00 -23.23
CA ARG A 235 -38.19 -22.34 -23.82
C ARG A 235 -39.62 -22.86 -23.95
N LEU A 236 -40.47 -22.66 -22.95
CA LEU A 236 -41.89 -23.08 -22.98
C LEU A 236 -42.72 -22.26 -23.99
N SER A 237 -42.46 -20.95 -24.13
CA SER A 237 -43.13 -20.10 -25.12
C SER A 237 -42.72 -20.42 -26.56
N ILE A 238 -41.48 -20.83 -26.80
CA ILE A 238 -41.03 -21.33 -28.11
C ILE A 238 -41.72 -22.67 -28.45
N ILE A 239 -41.85 -23.59 -27.49
CA ILE A 239 -42.52 -24.89 -27.71
C ILE A 239 -44.02 -24.73 -27.99
N GLN A 240 -44.68 -23.69 -27.44
CA GLN A 240 -46.09 -23.40 -27.74
C GLN A 240 -46.32 -22.77 -29.13
N LEU A 241 -45.30 -22.17 -29.76
CA LEU A 241 -45.40 -21.64 -31.13
C LEU A 241 -45.29 -22.73 -32.21
N ASP A 242 -44.67 -23.87 -31.90
CA ASP A 242 -44.55 -25.03 -32.81
C ASP A 242 -45.80 -25.94 -32.83
N GLN A 243 -46.85 -25.60 -32.06
CA GLN A 243 -48.14 -26.30 -32.06
C GLN A 243 -49.25 -25.54 -32.80
N ILE A 244 -48.93 -24.53 -33.61
CA ILE A 244 -49.92 -23.92 -34.51
C ILE A 244 -50.22 -24.93 -35.63
N PRO A 245 -51.46 -25.42 -35.77
CA PRO A 245 -51.82 -26.35 -36.83
C PRO A 245 -51.59 -25.68 -38.19
N LYS A 246 -50.94 -26.42 -39.10
CA LYS A 246 -50.85 -26.05 -40.52
C LYS A 246 -52.28 -25.85 -41.04
N PHE A 247 -52.61 -24.62 -41.41
CA PHE A 247 -53.82 -24.34 -42.16
C PHE A 247 -53.67 -24.99 -43.54
N ASP A 248 -54.48 -26.01 -43.81
CA ASP A 248 -54.75 -26.47 -45.17
C ASP A 248 -55.49 -25.35 -45.91
N TYR A 249 -54.81 -24.69 -46.85
CA TYR A 249 -55.46 -23.88 -47.86
C TYR A 249 -55.62 -24.74 -49.13
N ILE A 250 -56.88 -24.77 -49.57
CA ILE A 250 -57.42 -25.33 -50.82
C ILE A 250 -56.57 -24.95 -52.03
#